data_AF-A0A2D6QB99-F1
#
_entry.id   AF-A0A2D6QB99-F1
#
_cell.length_a   1.000
_cell.length_b   1.000
_cell.length_c   1.000
_cell.angle_alpha   90.00
_cell.angle_beta   90.00
_cell.angle_gamma   90.00
#
_symmetry.space_group_name_H-M   'P 1'
#
loop_
_entity.id
_entity.type
_entity.pdbx_description
1 polymer ?
#
loop_
_entity_poly.entity_id
_entity_poly.type
_entity_poly.pdbx_seq_one_letter_code
_entity_poly.pdbx_strand_id
1 'polypeptide(L)'
;MKPVLVSACLLGRACRYDGGDCLRPILVERLAAAGCRPVPFCPEESGGLGTPRPAAWIERGDAEQVLEGQAVVVTHEGEECTDAFRSGADQA
;
A
#
# COMPACT_ATOMS: atom_id res chain seq x y z
N MET A 1 20.00 3.37 -13.86
CA MET A 1 19.42 2.95 -12.56
C MET A 1 18.17 2.13 -12.82
N LYS A 2 18.00 0.99 -12.14
CA LYS A 2 16.84 0.10 -12.29
C LYS A 2 15.63 0.67 -11.52
N PRO A 3 14.45 0.88 -12.13
CA PRO A 3 13.27 1.33 -11.39
C PRO A 3 12.80 0.24 -10.42
N VAL A 4 12.39 0.63 -9.22
CA VAL A 4 11.77 -0.26 -8.22
C VAL A 4 10.58 0.43 -7.60
N LEU A 5 9.45 -0.28 -7.51
CA LEU A 5 8.30 0.18 -6.75
C LEU A 5 8.61 0.19 -5.26
N VAL A 6 8.25 1.28 -4.59
CA VAL A 6 8.44 1.46 -3.16
C VAL A 6 7.17 2.08 -2.59
N SER A 7 6.69 1.55 -1.47
CA SER A 7 5.56 2.13 -0.74
C SER A 7 5.79 3.63 -0.52
N ALA A 8 4.90 4.46 -1.05
CA ALA A 8 5.10 5.92 -1.08
C ALA A 8 5.26 6.52 0.32
N CYS A 9 4.63 5.92 1.34
CA CYS A 9 4.78 6.31 2.72
C CYS A 9 6.23 6.15 3.25
N LEU A 10 7.00 5.16 2.76
CA LEU A 10 8.41 4.99 3.12
C LEU A 10 9.31 6.09 2.54
N LEU A 11 8.81 6.78 1.52
CA LEU A 11 9.46 7.92 0.86
C LEU A 11 8.93 9.28 1.37
N GLY A 12 8.14 9.28 2.45
CA GLY A 12 7.65 10.49 3.12
C GLY A 12 6.35 11.06 2.55
N ARG A 13 5.64 10.33 1.68
CA ARG A 13 4.30 10.75 1.26
C ARG A 13 3.28 10.45 2.36
N ALA A 14 2.50 11.45 2.75
CA ALA A 14 1.44 11.36 3.74
C ALA A 14 0.21 10.61 3.19
N CYS A 15 0.35 9.30 2.98
CA CYS A 15 -0.68 8.42 2.38
C CYS A 15 -1.07 7.24 3.27
N ARG A 16 -0.63 7.21 4.53
CA ARG A 16 -1.08 6.18 5.49
C ARG A 16 -2.55 6.35 5.82
N TYR A 17 -3.16 5.30 6.37
CA TYR A 17 -4.55 5.34 6.83
C TYR A 17 -4.80 6.46 7.86
N ASP A 18 -3.82 6.77 8.70
CA ASP A 18 -3.88 7.82 9.72
C ASP A 18 -3.52 9.23 9.21
N GLY A 19 -3.32 9.41 7.90
CA GLY A 19 -2.90 10.69 7.33
C GLY A 19 -1.42 11.01 7.45
N GLY A 20 -0.63 10.14 8.09
CA GLY A 20 0.82 10.31 8.23
C GLY A 20 1.62 9.68 7.11
N ASP A 21 2.94 9.68 7.30
CA ASP A 21 3.91 8.96 6.48
C ASP A 21 4.73 7.96 7.34
N CYS A 22 5.65 7.27 6.68
CA CYS A 22 6.59 6.32 7.29
C CYS A 22 8.01 6.58 6.78
N LEU A 23 8.43 7.84 6.60
CA LEU A 23 9.71 8.19 5.98
C LEU A 23 10.87 7.35 6.57
N ARG A 24 11.63 6.72 5.66
CA ARG A 24 12.86 5.98 5.97
C ARG A 24 14.01 6.54 5.13
N PRO A 25 14.75 7.56 5.63
CA PRO A 25 15.82 8.19 4.86
C PRO A 25 16.89 7.21 4.36
N ILE A 26 17.25 6.23 5.20
CA ILE A 26 18.20 5.16 4.88
C ILE A 26 17.80 4.31 3.67
N LEU A 27 16.49 4.23 3.34
CA LEU A 27 16.01 3.46 2.19
C LEU A 27 16.50 4.09 0.88
N VAL A 28 16.43 5.42 0.76
CA VAL A 28 16.84 6.15 -0.45
C VAL A 28 18.34 5.96 -0.70
N GLU A 29 19.15 6.07 0.36
CA GLU A 29 20.60 5.85 0.30
C GLU A 29 20.93 4.42 -0.14
N ARG A 30 20.26 3.41 0.45
CA ARG A 30 20.48 2.01 0.10
C ARG A 30 20.05 1.69 -1.33
N LEU A 31 18.93 2.26 -1.78
CA LEU A 31 18.47 2.09 -3.16
C LEU A 31 19.45 2.73 -4.15
N ALA A 32 19.94 3.94 -3.86
CA ALA A 32 20.94 4.60 -4.70
C ALA A 32 22.25 3.79 -4.76
N ALA A 33 22.76 3.31 -3.62
CA ALA A 33 23.95 2.46 -3.56
C ALA A 33 23.78 1.14 -4.32
N ALA A 34 22.55 0.59 -4.37
CA ALA A 34 22.20 -0.57 -5.17
C ALA A 34 21.94 -0.26 -6.66
N GLY A 35 22.06 0.99 -7.09
CA GLY A 35 21.79 1.42 -8.48
C GLY A 35 20.30 1.42 -8.84
N CYS A 36 19.42 1.48 -7.84
CA CYS A 36 17.96 1.48 -7.99
C CYS A 36 17.39 2.91 -7.93
N ARG A 37 16.38 3.18 -8.75
CA ARG A 37 15.58 4.42 -8.73
C ARG A 37 14.22 4.11 -8.10
N PRO A 38 13.89 4.67 -6.92
CA PRO A 38 12.58 4.46 -6.31
C PRO A 38 11.46 5.07 -7.16
N VAL A 39 10.36 4.34 -7.28
CA VAL A 39 9.08 4.79 -7.85
C VAL A 39 8.04 4.71 -6.74
N PRO A 40 7.56 5.85 -6.21
CA PRO A 40 6.60 5.87 -5.11
C PRO A 40 5.24 5.34 -5.58
N PHE A 41 4.63 4.43 -4.81
CA PHE A 41 3.29 3.92 -5.07
C PHE A 41 2.51 3.63 -3.78
N CYS A 42 1.23 3.95 -3.75
CA CYS A 42 0.32 3.60 -2.65
C CYS A 42 -0.86 2.81 -3.25
N PRO A 43 -0.88 1.47 -3.10
CA PRO A 43 -1.95 0.65 -3.65
C PRO A 43 -3.33 1.08 -3.16
N GLU A 44 -3.45 1.44 -1.88
CA GLU A 44 -4.73 1.80 -1.25
C GLU A 44 -5.37 3.03 -1.89
N GLU A 45 -4.60 4.10 -2.15
CA GLU A 45 -5.14 5.30 -2.82
C GLU A 45 -5.33 5.11 -4.32
N SER A 46 -4.42 4.38 -5.00
CA SER A 46 -4.61 3.99 -6.40
C SER A 46 -5.88 3.14 -6.58
N GLY A 47 -6.21 2.33 -5.57
CA GLY A 47 -7.44 1.56 -5.49
C GLY A 47 -8.70 2.37 -5.17
N GLY A 48 -8.56 3.66 -4.86
CA GLY A 48 -9.66 4.59 -4.62
C GLY A 48 -9.95 4.91 -3.16
N LEU A 49 -9.16 4.40 -2.19
CA LEU A 49 -9.33 4.80 -0.78
C LEU A 49 -8.76 6.19 -0.52
N GLY A 50 -9.38 6.93 0.39
CA GLY A 50 -8.91 8.26 0.81
C GLY A 50 -7.72 8.22 1.77
N THR A 51 -7.19 9.40 2.10
CA THR A 51 -6.28 9.63 3.23
C THR A 51 -6.76 10.84 4.04
N PRO A 52 -7.10 10.69 5.34
CA PRO A 52 -7.11 9.46 6.11
C PRO A 52 -8.22 8.49 5.67
N ARG A 53 -8.13 7.24 6.12
CA ARG A 53 -9.13 6.17 5.93
C ARG A 53 -9.13 5.24 7.16
N PRO A 54 -10.21 4.49 7.41
CA PRO A 54 -10.24 3.49 8.47
C PRO A 54 -9.10 2.48 8.36
N ALA A 55 -8.59 2.01 9.50
CA ALA A 55 -7.69 0.86 9.51
C ALA A 55 -8.42 -0.36 8.97
N ALA A 56 -7.73 -1.19 8.18
CA ALA A 56 -8.28 -2.38 7.56
C ALA A 56 -7.35 -3.59 7.68
N TRP A 57 -7.91 -4.79 7.63
CA TRP A 57 -7.18 -6.06 7.68
C TRP A 57 -7.90 -7.15 6.90
N ILE A 58 -7.17 -8.20 6.52
CA ILE A 58 -7.76 -9.41 5.96
C ILE A 58 -8.51 -10.13 7.08
N GLU A 59 -9.83 -10.25 6.97
CA GLU A 59 -10.67 -10.79 8.05
C GLU A 59 -10.27 -12.23 8.41
N ARG A 60 -10.04 -13.06 7.39
CA ARG A 60 -9.55 -14.45 7.47
C ARG A 60 -8.77 -14.79 6.20
N GLY A 61 -7.76 -15.64 6.33
CA GLY A 61 -6.93 -16.06 5.21
C GLY A 61 -5.74 -15.13 4.97
N ASP A 62 -5.28 -15.05 3.72
CA ASP A 62 -4.12 -14.26 3.30
C ASP A 62 -4.38 -13.46 2.01
N ALA A 63 -3.34 -12.76 1.54
CA ALA A 63 -3.43 -11.88 0.38
C ALA A 63 -3.70 -12.64 -0.93
N GLU A 64 -3.21 -13.87 -1.08
CA GLU A 64 -3.47 -14.69 -2.27
C GLU A 64 -4.96 -15.05 -2.33
N GLN A 65 -5.52 -15.46 -1.19
CA GLN A 65 -6.96 -15.73 -1.06
C GLN A 65 -7.82 -14.49 -1.33
N VAL A 66 -7.36 -13.28 -0.97
CA VAL A 66 -8.05 -12.03 -1.33
C VAL A 66 -8.08 -11.82 -2.85
N LEU A 67 -6.95 -12.04 -3.53
CA LEU A 67 -6.86 -11.88 -4.99
C LEU A 67 -7.73 -12.89 -5.74
N GLU A 68 -7.84 -14.12 -5.21
CA GLU A 68 -8.72 -15.18 -5.72
C GLU A 68 -10.21 -14.99 -5.37
N GLY A 69 -10.57 -13.99 -4.55
CA GLY A 69 -11.95 -13.75 -4.13
C GLY A 69 -12.46 -14.72 -3.05
N GLN A 70 -11.56 -15.36 -2.32
CA GLN A 70 -11.85 -16.30 -1.23
C GLN A 70 -11.75 -15.67 0.16
N ALA A 71 -11.15 -14.48 0.26
CA ALA A 71 -11.01 -13.71 1.48
C ALA A 71 -11.38 -12.24 1.23
N VAL A 72 -11.75 -11.53 2.30
CA VAL A 72 -12.16 -10.13 2.26
C VAL A 72 -11.24 -9.26 3.11
N VAL A 73 -11.11 -8.00 2.71
CA VAL A 73 -10.46 -6.96 3.52
C VAL A 73 -11.55 -6.12 4.15
N VAL A 74 -11.54 -6.03 5.48
CA VAL A 74 -12.55 -5.30 6.26
C VAL A 74 -11.92 -4.17 7.04
N THR A 75 -12.65 -3.08 7.21
CA THR A 75 -12.26 -1.98 8.09
C THR A 75 -12.53 -2.31 9.55
N HIS A 76 -12.03 -1.49 10.45
CA HIS A 76 -12.34 -1.59 11.88
C HIS A 76 -13.82 -1.40 12.26
N GLU A 77 -14.61 -0.85 11.34
CA GLU A 77 -16.06 -0.68 11.49
C GLU A 77 -16.84 -1.87 10.90
N GLY A 78 -16.14 -2.86 10.33
CA GLY A 78 -16.73 -4.04 9.70
C GLY A 78 -17.17 -3.81 8.25
N GLU A 79 -16.78 -2.69 7.65
CA GLU A 79 -17.07 -2.42 6.24
C GLU A 79 -16.10 -3.16 5.32
N GLU A 80 -16.61 -3.80 4.28
CA GLU A 80 -15.77 -4.45 3.28
C GLU A 80 -15.14 -3.42 2.34
N CYS A 81 -13.83 -3.50 2.13
CA CYS A 81 -13.06 -2.65 1.21
C CYS A 81 -12.17 -3.45 0.25
N THR A 82 -12.47 -4.73 0.04
CA THR A 82 -11.71 -5.69 -0.78
C THR A 82 -11.42 -5.17 -2.19
N ASP A 83 -12.42 -4.59 -2.86
CA ASP A 83 -12.29 -4.14 -4.25
C ASP A 83 -11.22 -3.05 -4.43
N ALA A 84 -11.12 -2.14 -3.46
CA ALA A 84 -10.10 -1.09 -3.51
C ALA A 84 -8.69 -1.67 -3.36
N PHE A 85 -8.51 -2.63 -2.44
CA PHE A 85 -7.22 -3.31 -2.28
C PHE A 85 -6.82 -4.12 -3.52
N ARG A 86 -7.76 -4.83 -4.15
CA ARG A 86 -7.52 -5.57 -5.40
C ARG A 86 -7.20 -4.64 -6.57
N SER A 87 -8.00 -3.60 -6.77
CA SER A 87 -7.78 -2.57 -7.80
C SER A 87 -6.42 -1.88 -7.63
N GLY A 88 -6.01 -1.61 -6.38
CA GLY A 88 -4.71 -1.06 -6.05
C GLY A 88 -3.55 -2.00 -6.40
N ALA A 89 -3.72 -3.31 -6.18
CA ALA A 89 -2.73 -4.32 -6.54
C ALA A 89 -2.58 -4.47 -8.05
N ASP A 90 -3.67 -4.43 -8.81
CA ASP A 90 -3.65 -4.52 -10.28
C ASP A 90 -2.95 -3.31 -10.95
N GLN A 91 -2.89 -2.17 -10.26
CA GLN A 91 -2.25 -0.95 -10.74
C GLN A 91 -0.76 -0.83 -10.39
N ALA A 92 -0.22 -1.76 -9.59
CA ALA A 92 1.19 -1.77 -9.16
C ALA A 92 2.11 -2.36 -10.24
#